data_AF-A0A7S2YUG6-F1
#
_entry.id   AF-A0A7S2YUG6-F1
#
_cell.length_a   1.000
_cell.length_b   1.000
_cell.length_c   1.000
_cell.angle_alpha   90.00
_cell.angle_beta   90.00
_cell.angle_gamma   90.00
#
_symmetry.space_group_name_H-M   'P 1'
#
loop_
_entity.id
_entity.type
_entity.pdbx_description
1 polymer ?
#
loop_
_entity_poly.entity_id
_entity_poly.type
_entity_poly.pdbx_seq_one_letter_code
_entity_poly.pdbx_strand_id
1 'polypeptide(L)'
;VHSHQGTATPYHARPRCTVAAVDLAKQFILMSRIALERQAGAGAGPAEGSEAVPMLQRVMVCTGGHCTAGPGSLPPEDHPDFLRLEREAEGFIAALAGALTRGSIVVDVFGAGQCPLDVPMLYPLTQNTGGSLLMYESFESREYLACLKAAHDRFVGVGAVVDLRLSEKLAVEQIIGPIKPLSHERQMQRMAAAAGGGLSELSDNAVEMTSAEKGHGITVAFRVKGDIPQAAVYLQMDVRYTDLSDGKVKH
;
A
#
# COMPACT_ATOMS: atom_id res chain seq x y z
N VAL A 1 -15.57 27.26 -39.72
CA VAL A 1 -14.55 26.28 -39.28
C VAL A 1 -15.23 25.41 -38.25
N HIS A 2 -15.62 24.20 -38.64
CA HIS A 2 -16.46 23.31 -37.85
C HIS A 2 -15.71 22.85 -36.59
N SER A 3 -16.30 23.09 -35.42
CA SER A 3 -15.88 22.52 -34.15
C SER A 3 -16.11 21.01 -34.21
N HIS A 4 -15.02 20.24 -34.27
CA HIS A 4 -15.05 18.82 -33.91
C HIS A 4 -15.37 18.74 -32.40
N GLN A 5 -16.66 18.72 -32.06
CA GLN A 5 -17.11 18.10 -30.83
C GLN A 5 -16.86 16.60 -31.02
N GLY A 6 -15.68 16.14 -30.59
CA GLY A 6 -15.45 14.71 -30.35
C GLY A 6 -16.61 14.21 -29.51
N THR A 7 -17.32 13.20 -30.02
CA THR A 7 -18.50 12.63 -29.37
C THR A 7 -18.07 12.06 -28.04
N ALA A 8 -18.20 12.86 -26.97
CA ALA A 8 -18.03 12.37 -25.61
C ALA A 8 -18.96 11.17 -25.48
N THR A 9 -18.37 9.99 -25.27
CA THR A 9 -19.17 8.82 -24.91
C THR A 9 -20.03 9.22 -23.69
N PRO A 10 -21.25 8.67 -23.52
CA PRO A 10 -22.12 9.05 -22.40
C PRO A 10 -21.43 8.95 -21.02
N TYR A 11 -20.35 8.18 -20.97
CA TYR A 11 -19.45 7.98 -19.87
C TYR A 11 -18.51 9.16 -19.53
N HIS A 12 -18.05 9.95 -20.51
CA HIS A 12 -17.22 11.14 -20.29
C HIS A 12 -18.01 12.41 -19.97
N ALA A 13 -19.34 12.38 -20.12
CA ALA A 13 -20.19 13.56 -19.93
C ALA A 13 -20.42 13.95 -18.46
N ARG A 14 -20.18 13.04 -17.50
CA ARG A 14 -20.40 13.31 -16.07
C ARG A 14 -19.08 13.67 -15.40
N PRO A 15 -18.97 14.81 -14.70
CA PRO A 15 -17.77 15.16 -13.97
C PRO A 15 -17.56 14.20 -12.80
N ARG A 16 -16.39 13.56 -12.76
CA ARG A 16 -15.95 12.67 -11.69
C ARG A 16 -14.53 13.03 -11.29
N CYS A 17 -14.34 13.33 -10.01
CA CYS A 17 -13.09 13.79 -9.43
C CYS A 17 -12.49 12.75 -8.47
N THR A 18 -12.46 11.48 -8.90
CA THR A 18 -12.04 10.33 -8.09
C THR A 18 -10.68 10.56 -7.41
N VAL A 19 -9.69 11.00 -8.16
CA VAL A 19 -8.32 11.21 -7.65
C VAL A 19 -8.28 12.38 -6.67
N ALA A 20 -8.98 13.48 -6.96
CA ALA A 20 -9.08 14.62 -6.05
C ALA A 20 -9.78 14.24 -4.73
N ALA A 21 -10.80 13.36 -4.78
CA ALA A 21 -11.48 12.85 -3.60
C ALA A 21 -10.53 12.02 -2.71
N VAL A 22 -9.63 11.21 -3.31
CA VAL A 22 -8.58 10.49 -2.58
C VAL A 22 -7.61 11.47 -1.92
N ASP A 23 -7.17 12.51 -2.64
CA ASP A 23 -6.28 13.53 -2.07
C ASP A 23 -6.92 14.25 -0.88
N LEU A 24 -8.21 14.59 -0.99
CA LEU A 24 -8.97 15.21 0.09
C LEU A 24 -9.10 14.26 1.30
N ALA A 25 -9.43 12.99 1.07
CA ALA A 25 -9.51 11.99 2.14
C ALA A 25 -8.17 11.84 2.89
N LYS A 26 -7.05 11.81 2.16
CA LYS A 26 -5.70 11.83 2.75
C LYS A 26 -5.51 13.05 3.64
N GLN A 27 -5.87 14.25 3.17
CA GLN A 27 -5.73 15.47 3.97
C GLN A 27 -6.56 15.41 5.25
N PHE A 28 -7.81 14.94 5.18
CA PHE A 28 -8.65 14.74 6.37
C PHE A 28 -8.00 13.79 7.38
N ILE A 29 -7.54 12.63 6.93
CA ILE A 29 -6.86 11.64 7.79
C ILE A 29 -5.65 12.26 8.49
N LEU A 30 -4.78 12.96 7.75
CA LEU A 30 -3.58 13.58 8.30
C LEU A 30 -3.91 14.70 9.29
N MET A 31 -4.92 15.52 9.01
CA MET A 31 -5.36 16.60 9.90
C MET A 31 -5.98 16.05 11.19
N SER A 32 -6.80 15.00 11.09
CA SER A 32 -7.36 14.30 12.25
C SER A 32 -6.27 13.70 13.13
N ARG A 33 -5.25 13.10 12.52
CA ARG A 33 -4.09 12.56 13.24
C ARG A 33 -3.33 13.65 14.01
N ILE A 34 -3.01 14.77 13.37
CA ILE A 34 -2.33 15.91 14.02
C ILE A 34 -3.17 16.44 15.19
N ALA A 35 -4.49 16.52 15.04
CA ALA A 35 -5.39 16.97 16.10
C ALA A 35 -5.37 16.01 17.31
N LEU A 36 -5.41 14.69 17.07
CA LEU A 36 -5.32 13.66 18.11
C LEU A 36 -3.96 13.66 18.82
N GLU A 37 -2.87 13.78 18.07
CA GLU A 37 -1.51 13.86 18.63
C GLU A 37 -1.34 15.09 19.53
N ARG A 38 -1.90 16.25 19.13
CA ARG A 38 -1.91 17.46 19.95
C ARG A 38 -2.73 17.32 21.22
N GLN A 39 -3.87 16.63 21.15
CA GLN A 39 -4.70 16.36 22.34
C GLN A 39 -3.98 15.41 23.31
N ALA A 40 -3.30 14.38 22.80
CA ALA A 40 -2.50 13.47 23.61
C ALA A 40 -1.30 14.18 24.27
N GLY A 41 -0.59 15.04 23.52
CA GLY A 41 0.55 15.82 24.01
C GLY A 41 0.20 16.99 24.94
N ALA A 42 -1.08 17.36 25.09
CA ALA A 42 -1.52 18.45 25.96
C ALA A 42 -1.78 18.03 27.42
N GLY A 43 -1.59 16.76 27.78
CA GLY A 43 -1.86 16.28 29.15
C GLY A 43 -1.04 15.08 29.64
N ALA A 44 -0.30 14.39 28.77
CA ALA A 44 0.61 13.33 29.17
C ALA A 44 1.86 13.40 28.29
N GLY A 45 3.04 13.52 28.91
CA GLY A 45 4.27 13.14 28.22
C GLY A 45 4.14 11.69 27.74
N PRO A 46 4.87 11.28 26.70
CA PRO A 46 4.88 9.87 26.29
C PRO A 46 5.25 9.05 27.53
N ALA A 47 4.33 8.20 28.00
CA ALA A 47 4.66 7.24 29.02
C ALA A 47 5.84 6.41 28.49
N GLU A 48 6.94 6.33 29.25
CA GLU A 48 8.07 5.47 28.88
C GLU A 48 7.54 4.07 28.55
N GLY A 49 7.67 3.66 27.29
CA GLY A 49 7.18 2.37 26.78
C GLY A 49 5.83 2.37 26.04
N SER A 50 5.11 3.51 25.97
CA SER A 50 3.92 3.63 25.11
C SER A 50 4.34 4.15 23.72
N GLU A 51 4.88 3.26 22.89
CA GLU A 51 4.97 3.56 21.45
C GLU A 51 3.57 3.91 20.92
N ALA A 52 3.43 5.05 20.27
CA ALA A 52 2.19 5.41 19.60
C ALA A 52 1.80 4.26 18.68
N VAL A 53 0.66 3.61 18.95
CA VAL A 53 0.17 2.49 18.13
C VAL A 53 0.19 2.95 16.67
N PRO A 54 0.96 2.30 15.78
CA PRO A 54 1.00 2.71 14.40
C PRO A 54 -0.41 2.58 13.81
N MET A 55 -1.06 3.69 13.48
CA MET A 55 -2.40 3.61 12.93
C MET A 55 -2.31 3.40 11.42
N LEU A 56 -2.70 2.21 10.96
CA LEU A 56 -2.99 1.98 9.56
C LEU A 56 -4.31 2.64 9.21
N GLN A 57 -4.24 3.61 8.31
CA GLN A 57 -5.41 4.32 7.83
C GLN A 57 -5.80 3.78 6.46
N ARG A 58 -7.08 3.84 6.13
CA ARG A 58 -7.58 3.27 4.87
C ARG A 58 -8.57 4.19 4.18
N VAL A 59 -8.43 4.27 2.87
CA VAL A 59 -9.40 4.87 1.96
C VAL A 59 -9.92 3.75 1.05
N MET A 60 -11.21 3.46 1.12
CA MET A 60 -11.87 2.50 0.22
C MET A 60 -12.66 3.30 -0.82
N VAL A 61 -12.16 3.32 -2.04
CA VAL A 61 -12.73 4.07 -3.17
C VAL A 61 -13.73 3.18 -3.89
N CYS A 62 -15.00 3.53 -3.86
CA CYS A 62 -16.03 2.89 -4.66
C CYS A 62 -16.35 3.81 -5.84
N THR A 63 -16.00 3.41 -7.06
CA THR A 63 -16.09 4.31 -8.22
C THR A 63 -16.57 3.60 -9.48
N GLY A 64 -17.16 4.37 -10.39
CA GLY A 64 -17.65 3.90 -11.67
C GLY A 64 -17.33 4.93 -12.74
N GLY A 65 -16.58 4.49 -13.75
CA GLY A 65 -16.16 5.31 -14.90
C GLY A 65 -14.97 6.23 -14.68
N HIS A 66 -14.44 6.74 -15.79
CA HIS A 66 -13.23 7.59 -15.88
C HIS A 66 -13.20 8.76 -14.89
N CYS A 67 -12.00 9.16 -14.48
CA CYS A 67 -11.76 10.43 -13.81
C CYS A 67 -11.80 11.55 -14.86
N THR A 68 -12.89 12.33 -14.88
CA THR A 68 -13.17 13.31 -15.94
C THR A 68 -13.03 14.76 -15.47
N ALA A 69 -12.76 15.00 -14.19
CA ALA A 69 -12.62 16.34 -13.64
C ALA A 69 -11.58 16.41 -12.51
N GLY A 70 -10.86 17.52 -12.45
CA GLY A 70 -9.87 17.80 -11.41
C GLY A 70 -8.52 17.11 -11.62
N PRO A 71 -7.60 17.21 -10.65
CA PRO A 71 -6.29 16.58 -10.75
C PRO A 71 -6.38 15.08 -11.00
N GLY A 72 -5.59 14.57 -11.94
CA GLY A 72 -5.61 13.17 -12.35
C GLY A 72 -6.72 12.82 -13.35
N SER A 73 -7.48 13.79 -13.88
CA SER A 73 -8.44 13.54 -14.95
C SER A 73 -7.77 13.42 -16.31
N LEU A 74 -8.28 12.54 -17.16
CA LEU A 74 -7.86 12.42 -18.56
C LEU A 74 -8.97 12.89 -19.51
N PRO A 75 -8.64 13.66 -20.55
CA PRO A 75 -9.58 13.89 -21.65
C PRO A 75 -9.70 12.60 -22.50
N PRO A 76 -10.65 12.55 -23.44
CA PRO A 76 -10.67 11.51 -24.47
C PRO A 76 -9.33 11.37 -25.21
N GLU A 77 -8.98 10.16 -25.63
CA GLU A 77 -7.69 9.85 -26.28
C GLU A 77 -7.43 10.64 -27.59
N ASP A 78 -8.49 11.11 -28.26
CA ASP A 78 -8.42 11.93 -29.47
C ASP A 78 -8.18 13.42 -29.19
N HIS A 79 -8.08 13.83 -27.92
CA HIS A 79 -7.84 15.21 -27.54
C HIS A 79 -6.42 15.65 -27.95
N PRO A 80 -6.24 16.85 -28.57
CA PRO A 80 -4.94 17.29 -29.09
C PRO A 80 -3.84 17.37 -28.01
N ASP A 81 -4.22 17.65 -26.77
CA ASP A 81 -3.30 17.73 -25.62
C ASP A 81 -3.23 16.44 -24.77
N PHE A 82 -3.79 15.31 -25.23
CA PHE A 82 -3.92 14.09 -24.42
C PHE A 82 -2.60 13.69 -23.75
N LEU A 83 -1.51 13.55 -24.51
CA LEU A 83 -0.20 13.14 -23.99
C LEU A 83 0.38 14.09 -22.94
N ARG A 84 0.13 15.40 -23.06
CA ARG A 84 0.61 16.37 -22.06
C ARG A 84 -0.18 16.21 -20.77
N LEU A 85 -1.51 16.13 -20.88
CA LEU A 85 -2.42 15.99 -19.74
C LEU A 85 -2.26 14.64 -19.04
N GLU A 86 -1.97 13.58 -19.79
CA GLU A 86 -1.63 12.26 -19.26
C GLU A 86 -0.40 12.33 -18.36
N ARG A 87 0.71 12.91 -18.84
CA ARG A 87 1.92 13.08 -18.03
C ARG A 87 1.71 13.93 -16.77
N GLU A 88 0.91 14.98 -16.86
CA GLU A 88 0.54 15.81 -15.71
C GLU A 88 -0.27 15.01 -14.68
N ALA A 89 -1.22 14.21 -15.14
CA ALA A 89 -2.02 13.32 -14.31
C ALA A 89 -1.14 12.23 -13.66
N GLU A 90 -0.23 11.61 -14.41
CA GLU A 90 0.72 10.62 -13.90
C GLU A 90 1.62 11.21 -12.80
N GLY A 91 2.18 12.40 -13.05
CA GLY A 91 3.02 13.09 -12.06
C GLY A 91 2.27 13.41 -10.78
N PHE A 92 1.01 13.88 -10.90
CA PHE A 92 0.17 14.15 -9.74
C PHE A 92 -0.15 12.89 -8.95
N ILE A 93 -0.57 11.82 -9.63
CA ILE A 93 -0.95 10.56 -8.99
C ILE A 93 0.25 9.87 -8.35
N ALA A 94 1.41 9.88 -9.00
CA ALA A 94 2.65 9.34 -8.43
C ALA A 94 3.05 10.08 -7.14
N ALA A 95 2.95 11.42 -7.14
CA ALA A 95 3.21 12.23 -5.95
C ALA A 95 2.20 11.93 -4.82
N LEU A 96 0.91 11.79 -5.17
CA LEU A 96 -0.14 11.42 -4.23
C LEU A 96 0.10 10.02 -3.63
N ALA A 97 0.39 9.02 -4.47
CA ALA A 97 0.72 7.66 -4.03
C ALA A 97 1.90 7.68 -3.06
N GLY A 98 2.99 8.40 -3.39
CA GLY A 98 4.13 8.55 -2.50
C GLY A 98 3.77 9.19 -1.15
N ALA A 99 2.87 10.19 -1.14
CA ALA A 99 2.38 10.81 0.08
C ALA A 99 1.52 9.87 0.94
N LEU A 100 0.63 9.10 0.31
CA LEU A 100 -0.19 8.07 0.96
C LEU A 100 0.69 6.99 1.60
N THR A 101 1.68 6.49 0.86
CA THR A 101 2.64 5.49 1.34
C THR A 101 3.42 6.00 2.56
N ARG A 102 3.92 7.24 2.53
CA ARG A 102 4.61 7.84 3.70
C ARG A 102 3.67 8.04 4.89
N GLY A 103 2.39 8.35 4.61
CA GLY A 103 1.36 8.50 5.62
C GLY A 103 0.84 7.18 6.21
N SER A 104 1.31 6.02 5.73
CA SER A 104 0.73 4.70 6.06
C SER A 104 -0.78 4.63 5.79
N ILE A 105 -1.21 5.26 4.69
CA ILE A 105 -2.60 5.27 4.23
C ILE A 105 -2.73 4.28 3.07
N VAL A 106 -3.52 3.24 3.26
CA VAL A 106 -3.83 2.23 2.22
C VAL A 106 -5.01 2.70 1.38
N VAL A 107 -4.91 2.57 0.06
CA VAL A 107 -6.01 2.90 -0.85
C VAL A 107 -6.48 1.66 -1.58
N ASP A 108 -7.69 1.21 -1.29
CA ASP A 108 -8.38 0.20 -2.07
C ASP A 108 -9.29 0.87 -3.11
N VAL A 109 -9.35 0.33 -4.32
CA VAL A 109 -10.20 0.79 -5.42
C VAL A 109 -11.11 -0.34 -5.87
N PHE A 110 -12.42 -0.14 -5.69
CA PHE A 110 -13.47 -1.03 -6.17
C PHE A 110 -14.22 -0.33 -7.30
N GLY A 111 -13.88 -0.72 -8.52
CA GLY A 111 -14.57 -0.29 -9.72
C GLY A 111 -15.81 -1.13 -9.96
N ALA A 112 -16.94 -0.49 -10.22
CA ALA A 112 -18.12 -1.20 -10.70
C ALA A 112 -18.91 -0.42 -11.77
N GLY A 113 -19.51 -1.18 -12.68
CA GLY A 113 -20.38 -0.67 -13.73
C GLY A 113 -19.89 -0.98 -15.14
N GLN A 114 -20.67 -0.54 -16.12
CA GLN A 114 -20.41 -0.78 -17.55
C GLN A 114 -19.46 0.24 -18.17
N CYS A 115 -18.93 1.17 -17.38
CA CYS A 115 -17.99 2.19 -17.83
C CYS A 115 -16.57 1.76 -17.49
N PRO A 116 -15.59 1.89 -18.41
CA PRO A 116 -14.20 1.62 -18.09
C PRO A 116 -13.68 2.57 -17.00
N LEU A 117 -12.74 2.08 -16.20
CA LEU A 117 -11.92 2.90 -15.30
C LEU A 117 -10.55 3.13 -15.93
N ASP A 118 -9.94 4.25 -15.55
CA ASP A 118 -8.54 4.57 -15.89
C ASP A 118 -7.59 3.74 -15.02
N VAL A 119 -7.66 2.41 -15.14
CA VAL A 119 -6.90 1.47 -14.30
C VAL A 119 -5.41 1.78 -14.27
N PRO A 120 -4.73 2.07 -15.40
CA PRO A 120 -3.31 2.44 -15.37
C PRO A 120 -3.03 3.67 -14.50
N MET A 121 -3.95 4.64 -14.49
CA MET A 121 -3.83 5.84 -13.67
C MET A 121 -4.10 5.57 -12.20
N LEU A 122 -5.03 4.67 -11.86
CA LEU A 122 -5.37 4.35 -10.47
C LEU A 122 -4.40 3.35 -9.83
N TYR A 123 -3.72 2.54 -10.64
CA TYR A 123 -2.83 1.48 -10.18
C TYR A 123 -1.73 1.94 -9.20
N PRO A 124 -1.05 3.10 -9.39
CA PRO A 124 -0.07 3.57 -8.42
C PRO A 124 -0.65 3.82 -7.02
N LEU A 125 -1.94 4.21 -6.93
CA LEU A 125 -2.59 4.47 -5.64
C LEU A 125 -2.77 3.19 -4.83
N THR A 126 -3.06 2.06 -5.49
CA THR A 126 -3.23 0.77 -4.83
C THR A 126 -1.88 0.09 -4.63
N GLN A 127 -1.08 -0.04 -5.68
CA GLN A 127 0.17 -0.80 -5.67
C GLN A 127 1.19 -0.26 -4.67
N ASN A 128 1.38 1.06 -4.60
CA ASN A 128 2.39 1.66 -3.71
C ASN A 128 1.95 1.66 -2.24
N THR A 129 0.64 1.54 -1.99
CA THR A 129 0.08 1.58 -0.65
C THR A 129 -0.22 0.18 -0.08
N GLY A 130 -0.18 -0.87 -0.90
CA GLY A 130 -0.58 -2.23 -0.51
C GLY A 130 -2.10 -2.44 -0.60
N GLY A 131 -2.81 -1.58 -1.32
CA GLY A 131 -4.23 -1.70 -1.55
C GLY A 131 -4.57 -2.62 -2.72
N SER A 132 -5.87 -2.90 -2.88
CA SER A 132 -6.42 -3.73 -3.95
C SER A 132 -7.10 -2.89 -5.02
N LEU A 133 -6.98 -3.28 -6.29
CA LEU A 133 -7.75 -2.73 -7.40
C LEU A 133 -8.60 -3.86 -8.00
N LEU A 134 -9.93 -3.77 -7.86
CA LEU A 134 -10.87 -4.81 -8.27
C LEU A 134 -11.99 -4.20 -9.13
N MET A 135 -12.41 -4.94 -10.15
CA MET A 135 -13.40 -4.50 -11.14
C MET A 135 -14.60 -5.45 -11.17
N TYR A 136 -15.80 -4.88 -11.19
CA TYR A 136 -17.07 -5.62 -11.21
C TYR A 136 -18.04 -5.02 -12.23
N GLU A 137 -18.99 -5.82 -12.69
CA GLU A 137 -20.02 -5.35 -13.63
C GLU A 137 -21.08 -4.47 -12.98
N SER A 138 -21.31 -4.64 -11.66
CA SER A 138 -22.35 -3.94 -10.90
C SER A 138 -21.99 -3.81 -9.41
N PHE A 139 -22.38 -2.68 -8.81
CA PHE A 139 -22.29 -2.42 -7.38
C PHE A 139 -23.23 -3.33 -6.55
N GLU A 140 -24.26 -3.88 -7.19
CA GLU A 140 -25.23 -4.77 -6.54
C GLU A 140 -24.79 -6.24 -6.57
N SER A 141 -23.68 -6.55 -7.27
CA SER A 141 -23.20 -7.93 -7.36
C SER A 141 -22.76 -8.44 -5.99
N ARG A 142 -23.06 -9.72 -5.72
CA ARG A 142 -22.70 -10.36 -4.44
C ARG A 142 -21.19 -10.42 -4.27
N GLU A 143 -20.48 -10.59 -5.38
CA GLU A 143 -19.03 -10.64 -5.49
C GLU A 143 -18.41 -9.30 -5.08
N TYR A 144 -18.96 -8.17 -5.56
CA TYR A 144 -18.53 -6.83 -5.16
C TYR A 144 -18.63 -6.64 -3.64
N LEU A 145 -19.79 -6.96 -3.04
CA LEU A 145 -20.01 -6.80 -1.60
C LEU A 145 -19.11 -7.74 -0.78
N ALA A 146 -18.94 -8.98 -1.23
CA ALA A 146 -18.07 -9.96 -0.57
C ALA A 146 -16.60 -9.50 -0.57
N CYS A 147 -16.11 -8.98 -1.69
CA CYS A 147 -14.75 -8.48 -1.80
C CYS A 147 -14.54 -7.16 -1.05
N LEU A 148 -15.52 -6.26 -1.04
CA LEU A 148 -15.48 -5.05 -0.20
C LEU A 148 -15.33 -5.42 1.28
N LYS A 149 -16.11 -6.40 1.75
CA LYS A 149 -16.00 -6.92 3.11
C LYS A 149 -14.67 -7.62 3.37
N ALA A 150 -14.22 -8.48 2.47
CA ALA A 150 -12.93 -9.16 2.61
C ALA A 150 -11.78 -8.16 2.68
N ALA A 151 -11.82 -7.15 1.81
CA ALA A 151 -10.86 -6.06 1.82
C ALA A 151 -10.92 -5.24 3.10
N HIS A 152 -12.13 -5.03 3.68
CA HIS A 152 -12.30 -4.41 4.99
C HIS A 152 -11.59 -5.23 6.10
N ASP A 153 -11.86 -6.52 6.15
CA ASP A 153 -11.50 -7.43 7.24
C ASP A 153 -10.08 -8.02 7.14
N ARG A 154 -9.35 -7.82 6.02
CA ARG A 154 -8.08 -8.52 5.77
C ARG A 154 -6.94 -8.11 6.70
N PHE A 155 -6.94 -6.89 7.19
CA PHE A 155 -5.82 -6.36 7.96
C PHE A 155 -5.84 -6.89 9.40
N VAL A 156 -4.71 -7.46 9.84
CA VAL A 156 -4.51 -7.95 11.21
C VAL A 156 -3.54 -7.09 12.00
N GLY A 157 -2.63 -6.41 11.31
CA GLY A 157 -1.55 -5.70 11.98
C GLY A 157 -0.82 -4.68 11.13
N VAL A 158 0.11 -3.99 11.78
CA VAL A 158 0.87 -2.85 11.23
C VAL A 158 2.34 -2.95 11.58
N GLY A 159 3.17 -2.18 10.88
CA GLY A 159 4.62 -2.15 11.13
C GLY A 159 5.29 -3.50 10.90
N ALA A 160 4.71 -4.32 10.03
CA ALA A 160 5.05 -5.72 9.89
C ALA A 160 6.46 -5.91 9.32
N VAL A 161 7.18 -6.90 9.86
CA VAL A 161 8.52 -7.32 9.43
C VAL A 161 8.51 -8.82 9.22
N VAL A 162 8.99 -9.25 8.06
CA VAL A 162 9.25 -10.66 7.77
C VAL A 162 10.74 -10.88 7.79
N ASP A 163 11.23 -11.73 8.69
CA ASP A 163 12.64 -12.11 8.80
C ASP A 163 12.84 -13.57 8.40
N LEU A 164 13.74 -13.82 7.43
CA LEU A 164 14.01 -15.15 6.88
C LEU A 164 15.41 -15.61 7.29
N ARG A 165 15.48 -16.67 8.09
CA ARG A 165 16.73 -17.27 8.56
C ARG A 165 16.92 -18.63 7.92
N LEU A 166 18.11 -18.84 7.37
CA LEU A 166 18.46 -19.99 6.56
C LEU A 166 19.67 -20.70 7.11
N SER A 167 19.77 -22.00 6.84
CA SER A 167 21.03 -22.73 6.99
C SER A 167 22.13 -22.14 6.10
N GLU A 168 23.39 -22.23 6.54
CA GLU A 168 24.53 -21.51 5.93
C GLU A 168 24.71 -21.72 4.42
N LYS A 169 24.34 -22.90 3.91
CA LYS A 169 24.47 -23.29 2.49
C LYS A 169 23.32 -22.78 1.61
N LEU A 170 22.35 -22.07 2.17
CA LEU A 170 21.28 -21.40 1.42
C LEU A 170 21.44 -19.89 1.50
N ALA A 171 20.99 -19.21 0.45
CA ALA A 171 20.82 -17.76 0.40
C ALA A 171 19.38 -17.45 -0.03
N VAL A 172 18.83 -16.36 0.48
CA VAL A 172 17.69 -15.73 -0.21
C VAL A 172 18.26 -15.00 -1.42
N GLU A 173 17.75 -15.33 -2.59
CA GLU A 173 18.10 -14.65 -3.84
C GLU A 173 17.13 -13.51 -4.14
N GLN A 174 15.84 -13.75 -3.92
CA GLN A 174 14.81 -12.78 -4.19
C GLN A 174 13.61 -12.99 -3.29
N ILE A 175 12.97 -11.90 -2.90
CA ILE A 175 11.65 -11.91 -2.26
C ILE A 175 10.73 -11.08 -3.16
N ILE A 176 9.59 -11.63 -3.53
CA ILE A 176 8.58 -10.97 -4.38
C ILE A 176 7.26 -10.98 -3.63
N GLY A 177 6.61 -9.82 -3.58
CA GLY A 177 5.32 -9.68 -2.91
C GLY A 177 5.07 -8.23 -2.46
N PRO A 178 4.10 -8.01 -1.55
CA PRO A 178 3.73 -6.70 -0.97
C PRO A 178 4.78 -6.14 0.02
N ILE A 179 6.05 -6.32 -0.30
CA ILE A 179 7.15 -6.06 0.62
C ILE A 179 7.85 -4.75 0.25
N LYS A 180 8.52 -4.19 1.24
CA LYS A 180 9.38 -3.02 1.13
C LYS A 180 10.76 -3.38 1.69
N PRO A 181 11.84 -2.76 1.18
CA PRO A 181 13.11 -2.77 1.89
C PRO A 181 12.90 -2.28 3.32
N LEU A 182 13.72 -2.76 4.26
CA LEU A 182 13.73 -2.22 5.62
C LEU A 182 13.87 -0.70 5.58
N SER A 183 13.11 -0.01 6.43
CA SER A 183 13.27 1.43 6.64
C SER A 183 14.69 1.78 7.07
N HIS A 184 15.12 3.01 6.74
CA HIS A 184 16.47 3.48 7.08
C HIS A 184 16.78 3.36 8.58
N GLU A 185 15.79 3.62 9.43
CA GLU A 185 15.91 3.46 10.88
C GLU A 185 16.19 2.01 11.30
N ARG A 186 15.40 1.05 10.80
CA ARG A 186 15.62 -0.37 11.10
C ARG A 186 16.91 -0.92 10.48
N GLN A 187 17.31 -0.40 9.32
CA GLN A 187 18.62 -0.72 8.74
C GLN A 187 19.76 -0.23 9.64
N MET A 188 19.69 1.00 10.16
CA MET A 188 20.70 1.52 11.08
C MET A 188 20.74 0.73 12.39
N GLN A 189 19.59 0.37 12.96
CA GLN A 189 19.51 -0.49 14.14
C GLN A 189 20.16 -1.86 13.89
N ARG A 190 19.90 -2.47 12.72
CA ARG A 190 20.52 -3.73 12.31
C ARG A 190 22.05 -3.62 12.24
N MET A 191 22.56 -2.58 11.59
CA MET A 191 24.00 -2.33 11.44
C MET A 191 24.69 -2.01 12.78
N ALA A 192 24.05 -1.23 13.65
CA ALA A 192 24.59 -0.89 14.96
C ALA A 192 24.75 -2.13 15.85
N ALA A 193 23.78 -3.04 15.84
CA ALA A 193 23.88 -4.31 16.56
C ALA A 193 25.07 -5.16 16.07
N ALA A 194 25.27 -5.23 14.75
CA ALA A 194 26.39 -5.96 14.15
C ALA A 194 27.76 -5.32 14.49
N ALA A 195 27.85 -3.99 14.53
CA ALA A 195 29.07 -3.27 14.88
C ALA A 195 29.45 -3.41 16.37
N GLY A 196 28.47 -3.60 17.26
CA GLY A 196 28.66 -3.82 18.68
C GLY A 196 29.04 -5.26 19.07
N GLY A 197 29.23 -6.17 18.10
CA GLY A 197 29.50 -7.58 18.35
C GLY A 197 28.27 -8.37 18.85
N GLY A 198 27.08 -7.77 18.81
CA GLY A 198 25.82 -8.43 19.13
C GLY A 198 25.22 -9.13 17.91
N LEU A 199 24.40 -10.15 18.14
CA LEU A 199 23.54 -10.69 17.09
C LEU A 199 22.45 -9.67 16.81
N SER A 200 22.34 -9.22 15.56
CA SER A 200 21.19 -8.40 15.17
C SER A 200 19.90 -9.21 15.32
N GLU A 201 18.84 -8.56 15.83
CA GLU A 201 17.52 -9.18 15.87
C GLU A 201 16.94 -9.48 14.49
N LEU A 202 17.42 -8.80 13.44
CA LEU A 202 16.97 -8.95 12.06
C LEU A 202 18.09 -9.49 11.19
N SER A 203 17.79 -10.51 10.37
CA SER A 203 18.75 -10.99 9.39
C SER A 203 18.91 -10.01 8.22
N ASP A 204 19.88 -10.31 7.36
CA ASP A 204 20.05 -9.60 6.09
C ASP A 204 18.86 -9.77 5.14
N ASN A 205 18.06 -10.83 5.32
CA ASN A 205 16.92 -11.16 4.49
C ASN A 205 15.60 -10.53 4.99
N ALA A 206 15.66 -9.70 6.04
CA ALA A 206 14.48 -9.08 6.59
C ALA A 206 13.89 -8.02 5.65
N VAL A 207 12.56 -8.01 5.54
CA VAL A 207 11.78 -7.07 4.72
C VAL A 207 10.60 -6.52 5.51
N GLU A 208 10.16 -5.32 5.14
CA GLU A 208 8.98 -4.69 5.74
C GLU A 208 7.73 -4.95 4.91
N MET A 209 6.58 -4.92 5.57
CA MET A 209 5.28 -4.85 4.92
C MET A 209 4.52 -3.65 5.48
N THR A 210 3.77 -2.94 4.62
CA THR A 210 2.93 -1.81 5.06
C THR A 210 1.96 -2.23 6.15
N SER A 211 1.45 -3.46 6.03
CA SER A 211 0.55 -4.07 7.00
C SER A 211 0.69 -5.59 6.97
N ALA A 212 0.25 -6.23 8.05
CA ALA A 212 0.03 -7.67 8.08
C ALA A 212 -1.43 -7.96 7.70
N GLU A 213 -1.64 -8.85 6.73
CA GLU A 213 -2.96 -9.17 6.19
C GLU A 213 -3.23 -10.69 6.16
N LYS A 214 -4.49 -11.08 6.34
CA LYS A 214 -4.96 -12.46 6.14
C LYS A 214 -4.93 -12.80 4.66
N GLY A 215 -4.37 -13.96 4.34
CA GLY A 215 -4.30 -14.45 2.96
C GLY A 215 -3.22 -13.77 2.11
N HIS A 216 -2.33 -12.98 2.72
CA HIS A 216 -1.16 -12.46 2.01
C HIS A 216 -0.08 -13.54 1.88
N GLY A 217 0.49 -13.66 0.69
CA GLY A 217 1.67 -14.47 0.44
C GLY A 217 2.86 -13.63 -0.02
N ILE A 218 4.06 -14.09 0.32
CA ILE A 218 5.30 -13.69 -0.33
C ILE A 218 5.87 -14.89 -1.07
N THR A 219 6.57 -14.64 -2.16
CA THR A 219 7.36 -15.64 -2.88
C THR A 219 8.83 -15.43 -2.56
N VAL A 220 9.52 -16.49 -2.15
CA VAL A 220 10.94 -16.44 -1.82
C VAL A 220 11.69 -17.39 -2.75
N ALA A 221 12.65 -16.85 -3.50
CA ALA A 221 13.59 -17.63 -4.29
C ALA A 221 14.86 -17.89 -3.45
N PHE A 222 15.30 -19.14 -3.43
CA PHE A 222 16.49 -19.56 -2.70
C PHE A 222 17.59 -20.00 -3.66
N ARG A 223 18.83 -19.67 -3.31
CA ARG A 223 20.03 -20.13 -4.01
C ARG A 223 20.85 -21.04 -3.11
N VAL A 224 21.25 -22.19 -3.63
CA VAL A 224 22.22 -23.06 -2.97
C VAL A 224 23.62 -22.49 -3.19
N LYS A 225 24.34 -22.17 -2.10
CA LYS A 225 25.69 -21.57 -2.15
C LYS A 225 26.80 -22.59 -2.39
N GLY A 226 26.51 -23.87 -2.19
CA GLY A 226 27.46 -24.98 -2.39
C GLY A 226 26.85 -26.29 -1.92
N ASP A 227 27.62 -27.37 -2.00
CA ASP A 227 27.14 -28.69 -1.63
C ASP A 227 26.60 -28.73 -0.20
N ILE A 228 25.46 -29.41 -0.04
CA ILE A 228 24.76 -29.59 1.23
C ILE A 228 25.09 -31.01 1.72
N PRO A 229 26.08 -31.19 2.61
CA PRO A 229 26.47 -32.51 3.10
C PRO A 229 25.44 -33.09 4.08
N GLN A 230 24.55 -32.26 4.62
CA GLN A 230 23.51 -32.68 5.55
C GLN A 230 22.29 -33.24 4.80
N ALA A 231 21.53 -34.13 5.45
CA ALA A 231 20.31 -34.69 4.88
C ALA A 231 19.16 -33.67 4.77
N ALA A 232 19.25 -32.54 5.48
CA ALA A 232 18.22 -31.51 5.50
C ALA A 232 18.83 -30.12 5.69
N VAL A 233 18.08 -29.11 5.23
CA VAL A 233 18.34 -27.68 5.45
C VAL A 233 17.12 -27.07 6.11
N TYR A 234 17.36 -26.06 6.94
CA TYR A 234 16.34 -25.40 7.72
C TYR A 234 16.09 -23.98 7.21
N LEU A 235 14.81 -23.63 7.19
CA LEU A 235 14.29 -22.29 6.97
C LEU A 235 13.41 -21.94 8.17
N GLN A 236 13.65 -20.77 8.76
CA GLN A 236 12.77 -20.15 9.74
C GLN A 236 12.28 -18.82 9.16
N MET A 237 10.97 -18.61 9.23
CA MET A 237 10.33 -17.34 8.90
C MET A 237 9.69 -16.80 10.17
N ASP A 238 10.11 -15.62 10.60
CA ASP A 238 9.54 -14.87 11.73
C ASP A 238 8.75 -13.68 11.19
N VAL A 239 7.48 -13.52 11.60
CA VAL A 239 6.60 -12.46 11.10
C VAL A 239 6.15 -11.61 12.28
N ARG A 240 6.80 -10.47 12.46
CA ARG A 240 6.53 -9.55 13.56
C ARG A 240 5.59 -8.44 13.13
N TYR A 241 4.53 -8.17 13.89
CA TYR A 241 3.64 -7.03 13.63
C TYR A 241 2.93 -6.58 14.90
N THR A 242 2.49 -5.32 14.94
CA THR A 242 1.60 -4.83 16.00
C THR A 242 0.16 -5.15 15.60
N ASP A 243 -0.55 -5.92 16.42
CA ASP A 243 -1.92 -6.34 16.17
C ASP A 243 -2.90 -5.18 16.32
N LEU A 244 -3.84 -5.07 15.38
CA LEU A 244 -4.82 -3.98 15.34
C LEU A 244 -5.92 -4.10 16.42
N SER A 245 -6.14 -5.29 16.99
CA SER A 245 -7.19 -5.52 17.98
C SER A 245 -6.78 -5.17 19.39
N ASP A 246 -5.53 -5.45 19.77
CA ASP A 246 -5.02 -5.23 21.13
C ASP A 246 -3.77 -4.35 21.22
N GLY A 247 -3.21 -3.93 20.08
CA GLY A 247 -2.03 -3.08 20.01
C GLY A 247 -0.74 -3.78 20.42
N LYS A 248 -0.73 -5.11 20.61
CA LYS A 248 0.45 -5.85 21.05
C LYS A 248 1.27 -6.36 19.87
N VAL A 249 2.58 -6.48 20.07
CA VAL A 249 3.46 -7.12 19.10
C VAL A 249 3.20 -8.63 19.10
N LYS A 250 2.97 -9.19 17.92
CA LYS A 250 2.83 -10.62 17.64
C LYS A 250 3.99 -11.10 16.78
N HIS A 251 4.29 -12.40 16.89
CA HIS A 251 5.30 -13.15 16.14
C HIS A 251 4.63 -14.33 15.42
#